data_AF-A0A6J6WM91-F1
#
_entry.id   AF-A0A6J6WM91-F1
#
_cell.length_a   1.000
_cell.length_b   1.000
_cell.length_c   1.000
_cell.angle_alpha   90.00
_cell.angle_beta   90.00
_cell.angle_gamma   90.00
#
_symmetry.space_group_name_H-M   'P 1'
#
loop_
_entity.id
_entity.type
_entity.pdbx_description
1 polymer ?
#
loop_
_entity_poly.entity_id
_entity_poly.type
_entity_poly.pdbx_seq_one_letter_code
_entity_poly.pdbx_strand_id
1 'polypeptide(L)'
;MHACGVDTENTAALHEADVYTSHEALLLGYEEALTRQDSLTGAWYDCSAHMLWIGERTRQLDGAHIEFLRGVGNPIGCKIGPSTTPEFILELCQKLNPAQIPGRLTLISRMGADKVEDSLRPLLKAVRESGHPVVWACDPMHANTFTSVGGRKTRHFDEIIREITGFVAAHRAEGTWPGGIHVELTGDNVTECLGGADDLTDADLDVRYQTVCDPRLNARQSLDLAFGVAELIRSAGFA
;
A
#
# COMPACT_ATOMS: atom_id res chain seq x y z
N MET A 1 2.78 3.67 -30.46
CA MET A 1 3.74 4.77 -30.22
C MET A 1 4.77 4.84 -31.36
N HIS A 2 5.56 3.80 -31.60
CA HIS A 2 6.56 3.77 -32.68
C HIS A 2 6.02 4.16 -34.07
N ALA A 3 4.88 3.60 -34.49
CA ALA A 3 4.25 3.95 -35.78
C ALA A 3 3.83 5.43 -35.89
N CYS A 4 3.71 6.15 -34.76
CA CYS A 4 3.43 7.58 -34.71
C CYS A 4 4.70 8.44 -34.55
N GLY A 5 5.90 7.85 -34.67
CA GLY A 5 7.19 8.55 -34.57
C GLY A 5 7.74 8.73 -33.15
N VAL A 6 7.16 8.05 -32.16
CA VAL A 6 7.62 8.10 -30.75
C VAL A 6 8.24 6.77 -30.37
N ASP A 7 9.54 6.77 -30.05
CA ASP A 7 10.32 5.57 -29.71
C ASP A 7 11.33 5.82 -28.58
N THR A 8 12.02 4.76 -28.16
CA THR A 8 12.98 4.80 -27.04
C THR A 8 14.29 5.52 -27.38
N GLU A 9 14.60 5.74 -28.66
CA GLU A 9 15.83 6.42 -29.09
C GLU A 9 15.65 7.94 -29.06
N ASN A 10 14.45 8.43 -29.37
CA ASN A 10 14.14 9.85 -29.48
C ASN A 10 13.34 10.42 -28.28
N THR A 11 12.82 9.56 -27.40
CA THR A 11 12.00 9.95 -26.24
C THR A 11 12.54 9.34 -24.95
N ALA A 12 13.34 10.12 -24.20
CA ALA A 12 13.96 9.67 -22.94
C ALA A 12 12.95 9.14 -21.91
N ALA A 13 11.74 9.71 -21.86
CA ALA A 13 10.66 9.26 -20.98
C ALA A 13 10.15 7.82 -21.28
N LEU A 14 10.53 7.21 -22.41
CA LEU A 14 10.26 5.80 -22.70
C LEU A 14 11.43 4.87 -22.33
N HIS A 15 12.62 5.41 -22.07
CA HIS A 15 13.85 4.67 -21.76
C HIS A 15 14.16 4.62 -20.26
N GLU A 16 13.66 5.60 -19.51
CA GLU A 16 13.92 5.76 -18.08
C GLU A 16 12.62 5.68 -17.27
N ALA A 17 12.74 5.23 -16.03
CA ALA A 17 11.64 5.19 -15.06
C ALA A 17 12.15 5.60 -13.69
N ASP A 18 11.38 6.45 -13.01
CA ASP A 18 11.64 6.79 -11.62
C ASP A 18 11.18 5.65 -10.70
N VAL A 19 12.09 5.18 -9.85
CA VAL A 19 11.78 4.20 -8.80
C VAL A 19 12.11 4.82 -7.46
N TYR A 20 11.09 4.95 -6.61
CA TYR A 20 11.22 5.52 -5.28
C TYR A 20 11.29 4.43 -4.21
N THR A 21 11.92 4.77 -3.09
CA THR A 21 12.07 3.89 -1.93
C THR A 21 11.09 4.25 -0.82
N SER A 22 10.62 3.23 -0.09
CA SER A 22 9.83 3.42 1.12
C SER A 22 10.05 2.29 2.11
N HIS A 23 9.84 2.58 3.40
CA HIS A 23 9.77 1.59 4.47
C HIS A 23 8.86 2.07 5.61
N GLU A 24 8.52 1.17 6.52
CA GLU A 24 7.84 1.53 7.76
C GLU A 24 8.83 2.29 8.65
N ALA A 25 8.50 3.54 8.99
CA ALA A 25 9.29 4.32 9.94
C ALA A 25 9.12 3.72 11.34
N LEU A 26 9.81 2.63 11.64
CA LEU A 26 9.57 1.82 12.84
C LEU A 26 10.59 2.11 13.93
N LEU A 27 11.88 2.07 13.57
CA LEU A 27 12.99 2.26 14.49
C LEU A 27 13.35 3.74 14.56
N LEU A 28 12.65 4.52 15.38
CA LEU A 28 12.76 5.98 15.38
C LEU A 28 14.18 6.52 15.62
N GLY A 29 15.05 5.79 16.33
CA GLY A 29 16.46 6.18 16.46
C GLY A 29 17.25 6.11 15.15
N TYR A 30 16.87 5.21 14.23
CA TYR A 30 17.40 5.13 12.87
C TYR A 30 16.84 6.26 12.00
N GLU A 31 15.53 6.47 12.06
CA GLU A 31 14.85 7.54 11.30
C GLU A 31 15.34 8.94 11.70
N GLU A 32 15.46 9.21 13.01
CA GLU A 32 16.02 10.46 13.53
C GLU A 32 17.46 10.68 13.04
N ALA A 33 18.30 9.64 13.09
CA ALA A 33 19.68 9.72 12.64
C ALA A 33 19.83 9.99 11.13
N LEU A 34 18.80 9.73 10.33
CA LEU A 34 18.74 9.99 8.88
C LEU A 34 17.91 11.21 8.50
N THR A 35 17.29 11.88 9.47
CA THR A 35 16.56 13.13 9.26
C THR A 35 17.52 14.32 9.06
N ARG A 36 17.31 15.09 7.99
CA ARG A 36 18.14 16.22 7.58
C ARG A 36 17.29 17.46 7.35
N GLN A 37 17.91 18.62 7.53
CA GLN A 37 17.32 19.88 7.13
C GLN A 37 17.71 20.17 5.69
N ASP A 38 16.73 20.41 4.84
CA ASP A 38 16.93 20.84 3.46
C ASP A 38 17.58 22.24 3.44
N SER A 39 18.64 22.39 2.64
CA SER A 39 19.47 23.59 2.64
C SER A 39 18.82 24.80 1.96
N LEU A 40 17.79 24.59 1.13
CA LEU A 40 17.10 25.65 0.38
C LEU A 40 15.88 26.18 1.12
N THR A 41 15.14 25.30 1.78
CA THR A 41 13.84 25.58 2.41
C THR A 41 13.92 25.62 3.93
N GLY A 42 14.94 25.01 4.53
CA GLY A 42 15.02 24.83 5.98
C GLY A 42 14.02 23.81 6.55
N ALA A 43 13.26 23.11 5.70
CA ALA A 43 12.34 22.06 6.13
C ALA A 43 13.08 20.79 6.50
N TRP A 44 12.53 20.01 7.43
CA TRP A 44 13.08 18.71 7.81
C TRP A 44 12.55 17.62 6.88
N TYR A 45 13.41 16.71 6.45
CA TYR A 45 13.05 15.50 5.72
C TYR A 45 13.76 14.33 6.36
N ASP A 46 13.05 13.22 6.53
CA ASP A 46 13.72 11.96 6.80
C ASP A 46 14.30 11.43 5.48
N CYS A 47 15.63 11.45 5.37
CA CYS A 47 16.33 11.04 4.17
C CYS A 47 16.65 9.53 4.15
N SER A 48 16.05 8.74 5.03
CA SER A 48 16.13 7.28 4.99
C SER A 48 15.41 6.68 3.77
N ALA A 49 14.32 7.30 3.33
CA ALA A 49 13.56 6.94 2.13
C ALA A 49 12.78 8.13 1.55
N HIS A 50 12.20 7.95 0.36
CA HIS A 50 11.39 9.00 -0.26
C HIS A 50 10.03 9.13 0.43
N MET A 51 9.39 7.99 0.73
CA MET A 51 8.12 7.91 1.42
C MET A 51 8.25 6.99 2.65
N LEU A 52 7.59 7.37 3.74
CA LEU A 52 7.60 6.60 4.98
C LEU A 52 6.18 6.30 5.43
N TRP A 53 5.93 5.13 6.00
CA TRP A 53 4.62 4.81 6.56
C TRP A 53 4.63 4.45 8.04
N ILE A 54 3.49 4.66 8.68
CA ILE A 54 3.18 4.24 10.05
C ILE A 54 2.40 2.93 9.99
N GLY A 55 2.85 1.91 10.70
CA GLY A 55 2.19 0.62 10.78
C GLY A 55 0.92 0.63 11.62
N GLU A 56 0.12 -0.43 11.50
CA GLU A 56 -1.15 -0.60 12.22
C GLU A 56 -0.96 -0.58 13.75
N ARG A 57 0.20 -1.03 14.23
CA ARG A 57 0.49 -1.20 15.67
C ARG A 57 1.14 0.04 16.29
N THR A 58 1.52 1.02 15.48
CA THR A 58 2.31 2.20 15.86
C THR A 58 1.59 3.51 15.54
N ARG A 59 0.31 3.45 15.14
CA ARG A 59 -0.51 4.62 14.74
C ARG A 59 -1.31 5.28 15.86
N GLN A 60 -0.89 5.18 17.11
CA GLN A 60 -1.55 5.88 18.22
C GLN A 60 -1.47 7.40 17.97
N LEU A 61 -2.61 8.11 18.03
CA LEU A 61 -2.72 9.53 17.64
C LEU A 61 -1.84 10.48 18.48
N ASP A 62 -1.50 10.06 19.70
CA ASP A 62 -0.60 10.70 20.65
C ASP A 62 0.77 9.98 20.76
N GLY A 63 1.02 9.00 19.88
CA GLY A 63 2.23 8.18 19.87
C GLY A 63 3.41 8.82 19.13
N ALA A 64 4.59 8.29 19.41
CA ALA A 64 5.86 8.82 18.89
C ALA A 64 5.97 8.79 17.36
N HIS A 65 5.41 7.78 16.70
CA HIS A 65 5.48 7.66 15.24
C HIS A 65 4.65 8.72 14.50
N ILE A 66 3.46 9.04 15.03
CA ILE A 66 2.63 10.14 14.52
C ILE A 66 3.36 11.47 14.74
N GLU A 67 3.93 11.66 15.93
CA GLU A 67 4.69 12.87 16.27
C GLU A 67 5.90 13.08 15.37
N PHE A 68 6.65 12.01 15.10
CA PHE A 68 7.84 12.05 14.24
C PHE A 68 7.45 12.41 12.79
N LEU A 69 6.52 11.66 12.18
CA LEU A 69 6.16 11.89 10.77
C LEU A 69 5.34 13.16 10.53
N ARG A 70 4.69 13.71 11.57
CA ARG A 70 4.10 15.05 11.54
C ARG A 70 5.13 16.14 11.24
N GLY A 71 6.38 15.94 11.65
CA GLY A 71 7.45 16.96 11.59
C GLY A 71 8.28 16.96 10.30
N VAL A 72 8.26 15.89 9.50
CA VAL A 72 9.09 15.74 8.29
C VAL A 72 8.33 16.10 7.02
N GLY A 73 9.03 16.47 5.94
CA GLY A 73 8.47 16.95 4.67
C GLY A 73 8.12 15.84 3.67
N ASN A 74 8.50 14.59 3.93
CA ASN A 74 8.23 13.44 3.07
C ASN A 74 6.72 13.26 2.78
N PRO A 75 6.31 12.71 1.63
CA PRO A 75 5.03 12.02 1.54
C PRO A 75 4.99 10.89 2.57
N ILE A 76 3.86 10.73 3.24
CA ILE A 76 3.72 9.75 4.33
C ILE A 76 2.50 8.86 4.13
N GLY A 77 2.57 7.68 4.71
CA GLY A 77 1.51 6.68 4.69
C GLY A 77 1.09 6.29 6.09
N CYS A 78 -0.15 5.82 6.24
CA CYS A 78 -0.59 5.19 7.47
C CYS A 78 -1.44 3.98 7.15
N LYS A 79 -1.09 2.83 7.74
CA LYS A 79 -1.90 1.61 7.65
C LYS A 79 -3.20 1.83 8.43
N ILE A 80 -4.32 1.40 7.85
CA ILE A 80 -5.61 1.38 8.53
C ILE A 80 -6.23 -0.03 8.42
N GLY A 81 -6.60 -0.59 9.56
CA GLY A 81 -7.28 -1.88 9.66
C GLY A 81 -8.80 -1.77 9.79
N PRO A 82 -9.51 -2.92 9.83
CA PRO A 82 -10.97 -2.99 9.83
C PRO A 82 -11.65 -2.46 11.10
N SER A 83 -10.89 -2.19 12.16
CA SER A 83 -11.37 -1.55 13.39
C SER A 83 -11.25 -0.02 13.38
N THR A 84 -10.72 0.57 12.30
CA THR A 84 -10.58 2.02 12.17
C THR A 84 -11.96 2.67 12.08
N THR A 85 -12.16 3.76 12.82
CA THR A 85 -13.43 4.52 12.79
C THR A 85 -13.28 5.82 11.98
N PRO A 86 -14.41 6.39 11.49
CA PRO A 86 -14.42 7.70 10.86
C PRO A 86 -13.80 8.81 11.73
N GLU A 87 -14.05 8.81 13.03
CA GLU A 87 -13.53 9.83 13.95
C GLU A 87 -12.00 9.74 14.02
N PHE A 88 -11.47 8.53 14.17
CA PHE A 88 -10.05 8.28 14.21
C PHE A 88 -9.36 8.75 12.92
N ILE A 89 -9.91 8.38 11.75
CA ILE A 89 -9.25 8.68 10.47
C ILE A 89 -9.25 10.17 10.16
N LEU A 90 -10.29 10.90 10.57
CA LEU A 90 -10.34 12.36 10.42
C LEU A 90 -9.33 13.05 11.33
N GLU A 91 -9.18 12.61 12.58
CA GLU A 91 -8.14 13.13 13.48
C GLU A 91 -6.74 12.82 12.97
N LEU A 92 -6.53 11.61 12.43
CA LEU A 92 -5.29 11.21 11.77
C LEU A 92 -4.94 12.14 10.60
N CYS A 93 -5.92 12.43 9.73
CA CYS A 93 -5.73 13.38 8.61
C CYS A 93 -5.33 14.77 9.10
N GLN A 94 -5.96 15.29 10.15
CA GLN A 94 -5.63 16.59 10.73
C GLN A 94 -4.21 16.62 11.32
N LYS A 95 -3.75 15.53 11.94
CA LYS A 95 -2.40 15.46 12.52
C LYS A 95 -1.30 15.33 11.48
N LEU A 96 -1.52 14.52 10.45
CA LEU A 96 -0.49 14.16 9.47
C LEU A 96 -0.49 15.04 8.21
N ASN A 97 -1.63 15.68 7.90
CA ASN A 97 -1.78 16.61 6.78
C ASN A 97 -2.62 17.86 7.17
N PRO A 98 -2.22 18.62 8.21
CA PRO A 98 -3.00 19.77 8.68
C PRO A 98 -3.17 20.86 7.61
N ALA A 99 -2.19 20.99 6.71
CA ALA A 99 -2.22 21.97 5.62
C ALA A 99 -3.02 21.49 4.39
N GLN A 100 -3.62 20.29 4.44
CA GLN A 100 -4.40 19.70 3.35
C GLN A 100 -3.65 19.70 2.00
N ILE A 101 -2.38 19.32 2.01
CA ILE A 101 -1.55 19.23 0.81
C ILE A 101 -1.92 17.94 0.06
N PRO A 102 -2.39 18.00 -1.21
CA PRO A 102 -2.67 16.79 -1.98
C PRO A 102 -1.42 15.92 -2.16
N GLY A 103 -1.57 14.62 -1.99
CA GLY A 103 -0.46 13.66 -2.09
C GLY A 103 0.42 13.55 -0.84
N ARG A 104 0.24 14.41 0.17
CA ARG A 104 1.00 14.34 1.42
C ARG A 104 0.72 13.07 2.22
N LEU A 105 -0.54 12.66 2.32
CA LEU A 105 -0.95 11.51 3.14
C LEU A 105 -1.58 10.41 2.26
N THR A 106 -1.06 9.20 2.40
CA THR A 106 -1.62 7.98 1.84
C THR A 106 -2.26 7.14 2.95
N LEU A 107 -3.55 6.84 2.83
CA LEU A 107 -4.26 5.91 3.70
C LEU A 107 -4.18 4.51 3.08
N ILE A 108 -3.46 3.60 3.74
CA ILE A 108 -3.16 2.26 3.24
C ILE A 108 -4.08 1.26 3.94
N SER A 109 -5.18 0.91 3.27
CA SER A 109 -6.21 0.01 3.81
C SER A 109 -5.77 -1.45 3.77
N ARG A 110 -5.91 -2.15 4.89
CA ARG A 110 -5.66 -3.59 5.05
C ARG A 110 -6.78 -4.24 5.84
N MET A 111 -7.93 -4.38 5.20
CA MET A 111 -9.19 -4.75 5.84
C MET A 111 -9.40 -6.26 5.91
N GLY A 112 -8.83 -7.00 4.95
CA GLY A 112 -9.12 -8.40 4.68
C GLY A 112 -10.26 -8.52 3.67
N ALA A 113 -10.18 -9.54 2.83
CA ALA A 113 -11.09 -9.73 1.70
C ALA A 113 -12.58 -9.80 2.10
N ASP A 114 -12.89 -10.38 3.27
CA ASP A 114 -14.26 -10.48 3.78
C ASP A 114 -14.85 -9.16 4.30
N LYS A 115 -14.00 -8.18 4.65
CA LYS A 115 -14.41 -6.98 5.39
C LYS A 115 -14.23 -5.69 4.62
N VAL A 116 -13.46 -5.72 3.53
CA VAL A 116 -13.02 -4.50 2.84
C VAL A 116 -14.18 -3.61 2.43
N GLU A 117 -15.26 -4.15 1.84
CA GLU A 117 -16.37 -3.32 1.39
C GLU A 117 -17.10 -2.65 2.57
N ASP A 118 -17.49 -3.44 3.57
CA ASP A 118 -18.28 -2.94 4.70
C ASP A 118 -17.48 -2.01 5.61
N SER A 119 -16.20 -2.33 5.88
CA SER A 119 -15.34 -1.56 6.77
C SER A 119 -14.77 -0.31 6.11
N LEU A 120 -14.48 -0.32 4.81
CA LEU A 120 -13.82 0.80 4.14
C LEU A 120 -14.80 1.92 3.76
N ARG A 121 -16.03 1.58 3.34
CA ARG A 121 -17.00 2.56 2.84
C ARG A 121 -17.29 3.72 3.82
N PRO A 122 -17.53 3.48 5.13
CA PRO A 122 -17.73 4.57 6.08
C PRO A 122 -16.52 5.53 6.17
N LEU A 123 -15.30 5.00 6.03
CA LEU A 123 -14.07 5.79 6.08
C LEU A 123 -13.89 6.64 4.81
N LEU A 124 -14.13 6.05 3.64
CA LEU A 124 -14.12 6.76 2.36
C LEU A 124 -15.09 7.94 2.38
N LYS A 125 -16.32 7.69 2.81
CA LYS A 125 -17.37 8.70 2.92
C LYS A 125 -16.96 9.84 3.83
N ALA A 126 -16.48 9.53 5.04
CA ALA A 126 -16.08 10.53 6.02
C ALA A 126 -14.93 11.42 5.53
N VAL A 127 -13.87 10.81 4.97
CA VAL A 127 -12.73 11.59 4.45
C VAL A 127 -13.15 12.45 3.26
N ARG A 128 -13.94 11.90 2.32
CA ARG A 128 -14.50 12.65 1.18
C ARG A 128 -15.32 13.85 1.65
N GLU A 129 -16.22 13.65 2.61
CA GLU A 129 -17.07 14.73 3.15
C GLU A 129 -16.27 15.78 3.92
N SER A 130 -15.15 15.40 4.54
CA SER A 130 -14.25 16.35 5.20
C SER A 130 -13.42 17.20 4.23
N GLY A 131 -13.34 16.81 2.96
CA GLY A 131 -12.50 17.47 1.96
C GLY A 131 -11.00 17.26 2.11
N HIS A 132 -10.52 16.43 3.04
CA HIS A 132 -9.09 16.16 3.19
C HIS A 132 -8.53 15.43 1.96
N PRO A 133 -7.50 15.99 1.28
CA PRO A 133 -6.93 15.35 0.12
C PRO A 133 -5.93 14.28 0.54
N VAL A 134 -6.32 13.03 0.33
CA VAL A 134 -5.50 11.84 0.62
C VAL A 134 -5.39 10.97 -0.63
N VAL A 135 -4.34 10.16 -0.67
CA VAL A 135 -4.26 9.02 -1.59
C VAL A 135 -4.79 7.78 -0.87
N TRP A 136 -5.59 6.97 -1.54
CA TRP A 136 -6.03 5.67 -1.03
C TRP A 136 -5.22 4.56 -1.67
N ALA A 137 -4.66 3.66 -0.86
CA ALA A 137 -3.98 2.47 -1.34
C ALA A 137 -4.57 1.21 -0.69
N CYS A 138 -4.61 0.11 -1.43
CA CYS A 138 -4.98 -1.20 -0.93
C CYS A 138 -3.73 -2.01 -0.59
N ASP A 139 -3.63 -2.47 0.65
CA ASP A 139 -2.71 -3.51 1.11
C ASP A 139 -3.50 -4.81 1.30
N PRO A 140 -3.60 -5.64 0.24
CA PRO A 140 -4.39 -6.87 0.25
C PRO A 140 -3.65 -8.05 0.91
N MET A 141 -2.51 -7.79 1.56
CA MET A 141 -1.60 -8.82 2.03
C MET A 141 -1.78 -9.06 3.52
N HIS A 142 -1.64 -8.01 4.32
CA HIS A 142 -1.43 -8.12 5.77
C HIS A 142 -2.67 -8.55 6.57
N ALA A 143 -3.86 -8.50 5.99
CA ALA A 143 -5.10 -8.95 6.64
C ALA A 143 -5.57 -10.33 6.16
N ASN A 144 -4.97 -10.87 5.10
CA ASN A 144 -5.30 -12.18 4.52
C ASN A 144 -4.29 -13.27 4.89
N THR A 145 -3.38 -13.01 5.83
CA THR A 145 -2.44 -14.02 6.33
C THR A 145 -3.15 -15.01 7.25
N PHE A 146 -2.95 -16.30 6.99
CA PHE A 146 -3.39 -17.39 7.87
C PHE A 146 -2.28 -18.42 8.06
N THR A 147 -2.46 -19.33 9.01
CA THR A 147 -1.55 -20.47 9.20
C THR A 147 -2.12 -21.67 8.48
N SER A 148 -1.34 -22.19 7.54
CA SER A 148 -1.63 -23.37 6.72
C SER A 148 -1.67 -24.67 7.56
N VAL A 149 -2.14 -25.77 6.98
CA VAL A 149 -2.21 -27.07 7.69
C VAL A 149 -0.81 -27.59 8.00
N GLY A 150 0.16 -27.34 7.10
CA GLY A 150 1.58 -27.59 7.33
C GLY A 150 2.25 -26.67 8.37
N GLY A 151 1.53 -25.73 8.97
CA GLY A 151 2.04 -24.83 10.02
C GLY A 151 2.81 -23.61 9.53
N ARG A 152 2.99 -23.46 8.20
CA ARG A 152 3.54 -22.26 7.59
C ARG A 152 2.51 -21.13 7.58
N LYS A 153 2.92 -19.90 7.86
CA LYS A 153 2.11 -18.74 7.51
C LYS A 153 2.03 -18.66 5.99
N THR A 154 0.86 -18.37 5.45
CA THR A 154 0.68 -18.18 4.00
C THR A 154 -0.48 -17.22 3.76
N ARG A 155 -0.69 -16.88 2.49
CA ARG A 155 -1.81 -16.10 1.97
C ARG A 155 -2.31 -16.81 0.72
N HIS A 156 -3.59 -16.68 0.42
CA HIS A 156 -4.15 -17.21 -0.81
C HIS A 156 -4.25 -16.11 -1.86
N PHE A 157 -3.76 -16.37 -3.08
CA PHE A 157 -3.78 -15.40 -4.17
C PHE A 157 -5.18 -14.86 -4.48
N ASP A 158 -6.19 -15.74 -4.48
CA ASP A 158 -7.58 -15.32 -4.76
C ASP A 158 -8.12 -14.36 -3.69
N GLU A 159 -7.70 -14.51 -2.43
CA GLU A 159 -8.10 -13.60 -1.34
C GLU A 159 -7.45 -12.22 -1.50
N ILE A 160 -6.20 -12.19 -1.96
CA ILE A 160 -5.49 -10.95 -2.31
C ILE A 160 -6.24 -10.22 -3.43
N ILE A 161 -6.64 -10.91 -4.50
CA ILE A 161 -7.42 -10.33 -5.59
C ILE A 161 -8.81 -9.90 -5.13
N ARG A 162 -9.47 -10.68 -4.27
CA ARG A 162 -10.80 -10.39 -3.72
C ARG A 162 -10.78 -9.12 -2.87
N GLU A 163 -9.74 -8.89 -2.07
CA GLU A 163 -9.61 -7.64 -1.31
C GLU A 163 -9.43 -6.43 -2.23
N ILE A 164 -8.61 -6.51 -3.28
CA ILE A 164 -8.47 -5.40 -4.24
C ILE A 164 -9.79 -5.15 -4.99
N THR A 165 -10.51 -6.22 -5.34
CA THR A 165 -11.82 -6.13 -5.98
C THR A 165 -12.81 -5.38 -5.10
N GLY A 166 -12.90 -5.76 -3.82
CA GLY A 166 -13.75 -5.08 -2.85
C GLY A 166 -13.30 -3.64 -2.56
N PHE A 167 -12.00 -3.35 -2.57
CA PHE A 167 -11.46 -1.99 -2.47
C PHE A 167 -11.94 -1.11 -3.64
N VAL A 168 -11.85 -1.60 -4.88
CA VAL A 168 -12.34 -0.88 -6.07
C VAL A 168 -13.86 -0.72 -6.03
N ALA A 169 -14.60 -1.74 -5.59
CA ALA A 169 -16.05 -1.68 -5.43
C ALA A 169 -16.48 -0.63 -4.39
N ALA A 170 -15.80 -0.58 -3.24
CA ALA A 170 -16.02 0.43 -2.20
C ALA A 170 -15.77 1.85 -2.72
N HIS A 171 -14.68 2.06 -3.47
CA HIS A 171 -14.36 3.34 -4.10
C HIS A 171 -15.44 3.78 -5.09
N ARG A 172 -15.92 2.85 -5.93
CA ARG A 172 -17.01 3.11 -6.88
C ARG A 172 -18.30 3.48 -6.16
N ALA A 173 -18.67 2.75 -5.11
CA ALA A 173 -19.88 2.98 -4.33
C ALA A 173 -19.87 4.36 -3.66
N GLU A 174 -18.71 4.80 -3.17
CA GLU A 174 -18.55 6.09 -2.50
C GLU A 174 -18.06 7.21 -3.44
N GLY A 175 -18.00 6.98 -4.76
CA GLY A 175 -17.58 7.99 -5.74
C GLY A 175 -16.20 8.59 -5.44
N THR A 176 -15.24 7.75 -5.05
CA THR A 176 -13.86 8.12 -4.72
C THR A 176 -12.87 7.37 -5.61
N TRP A 177 -11.59 7.76 -5.58
CA TRP A 177 -10.56 7.24 -6.48
C TRP A 177 -9.70 6.14 -5.81
N PRO A 178 -9.60 4.93 -6.41
CA PRO A 178 -8.69 3.87 -5.95
C PRO A 178 -7.24 4.20 -6.38
N GLY A 179 -6.48 4.84 -5.48
CA GLY A 179 -5.20 5.48 -5.81
C GLY A 179 -4.00 4.56 -6.03
N GLY A 180 -4.02 3.31 -5.56
CA GLY A 180 -2.92 2.37 -5.77
C GLY A 180 -3.01 1.09 -4.95
N ILE A 181 -1.97 0.25 -5.06
CA ILE A 181 -1.81 -0.99 -4.29
C ILE A 181 -0.44 -1.02 -3.59
N HIS A 182 -0.36 -1.71 -2.47
CA HIS A 182 0.84 -1.88 -1.65
C HIS A 182 1.00 -3.37 -1.35
N VAL A 183 1.94 -4.03 -2.02
CA VAL A 183 2.09 -5.50 -1.99
C VAL A 183 3.49 -5.94 -1.60
N GLU A 184 3.58 -7.14 -1.02
CA GLU A 184 4.85 -7.78 -0.69
C GLU A 184 5.17 -8.84 -1.75
N LEU A 185 6.24 -8.63 -2.51
CA LEU A 185 6.63 -9.50 -3.62
C LEU A 185 8.14 -9.74 -3.68
N THR A 186 8.53 -10.76 -4.44
CA THR A 186 9.91 -11.00 -4.85
C THR A 186 9.97 -11.44 -6.31
N GLY A 187 11.07 -11.10 -7.00
CA GLY A 187 11.36 -11.62 -8.34
C GLY A 187 11.79 -13.09 -8.36
N ASP A 188 11.99 -13.70 -7.19
CA ASP A 188 12.31 -15.10 -7.06
C ASP A 188 11.10 -16.02 -7.28
N ASN A 189 11.35 -17.22 -7.78
CA ASN A 189 10.33 -18.27 -7.88
C ASN A 189 10.17 -19.00 -6.53
N VAL A 190 9.59 -18.32 -5.54
CA VAL A 190 9.32 -18.84 -4.19
C VAL A 190 7.92 -19.46 -4.08
N THR A 191 7.72 -20.30 -3.06
CA THR A 191 6.45 -20.99 -2.75
C THR A 191 5.91 -20.49 -1.41
N GLU A 192 5.55 -19.22 -1.33
CA GLU A 192 5.17 -18.56 -0.08
C GLU A 192 3.66 -18.28 0.02
N CYS A 193 3.01 -17.91 -1.09
CA CYS A 193 1.56 -17.74 -1.20
C CYS A 193 0.94 -18.88 -2.03
N LEU A 194 -0.25 -19.34 -1.62
CA LEU A 194 -1.03 -20.36 -2.31
C LEU A 194 -1.75 -19.82 -3.54
N GLY A 195 -2.12 -20.71 -4.46
CA GLY A 195 -2.87 -20.41 -5.69
C GLY A 195 -2.06 -19.65 -6.73
N GLY A 196 -2.74 -18.82 -7.52
CA GLY A 196 -2.19 -18.20 -8.73
C GLY A 196 -2.16 -19.17 -9.91
N ALA A 197 -1.59 -18.76 -11.04
CA ALA A 197 -1.63 -19.58 -12.26
C ALA A 197 -0.91 -20.94 -12.17
N ASP A 198 -0.02 -21.11 -11.18
CA ASP A 198 0.70 -22.36 -10.92
C ASP A 198 0.00 -23.26 -9.90
N ASP A 199 -1.15 -22.84 -9.36
CA ASP A 199 -1.98 -23.60 -8.40
C ASP A 199 -1.19 -24.13 -7.18
N LEU A 200 -0.39 -23.26 -6.57
CA LEU A 200 0.45 -23.64 -5.43
C LEU A 200 -0.40 -24.09 -4.24
N THR A 201 -0.08 -25.28 -3.72
CA THR A 201 -0.80 -25.92 -2.62
C THR A 201 -0.01 -25.85 -1.30
N ASP A 202 -0.63 -26.25 -0.20
CA ASP A 202 0.01 -26.36 1.13
C ASP A 202 1.30 -27.21 1.07
N ALA A 203 1.28 -28.30 0.27
CA ALA A 203 2.42 -29.21 0.12
C ALA A 203 3.62 -28.56 -0.59
N ASP A 204 3.39 -27.52 -1.38
CA ASP A 204 4.43 -26.83 -2.12
C ASP A 204 5.17 -25.80 -1.26
N LEU A 205 4.58 -25.38 -0.13
CA LEU A 205 5.15 -24.33 0.70
C LEU A 205 6.57 -24.66 1.15
N ASP A 206 6.83 -25.90 1.59
CA ASP A 206 8.16 -26.31 2.08
C ASP A 206 9.24 -26.45 1.00
N VAL A 207 8.90 -26.32 -0.28
CA VAL A 207 9.87 -26.44 -1.39
C VAL A 207 10.83 -25.25 -1.41
N ARG A 208 10.29 -24.02 -1.35
CA ARG A 208 11.08 -22.78 -1.45
C ARG A 208 10.47 -21.62 -0.64
N TYR A 209 10.20 -21.86 0.63
CA TYR A 209 9.80 -20.82 1.60
C TYR A 209 11.03 -20.04 2.09
N GLN A 210 11.23 -18.79 1.63
CA GLN A 210 12.49 -18.05 1.86
C GLN A 210 12.32 -16.73 2.63
N THR A 211 11.10 -16.26 2.84
CA THR A 211 10.83 -15.06 3.64
C THR A 211 11.28 -15.22 5.09
N VAL A 212 11.69 -14.11 5.69
CA VAL A 212 12.06 -14.01 7.11
C VAL A 212 10.88 -13.54 7.98
N CYS A 213 9.78 -13.08 7.37
CA CYS A 213 8.62 -12.54 8.07
C CYS A 213 7.33 -13.10 7.47
N ASP A 214 6.74 -12.37 6.53
CA ASP A 214 5.46 -12.70 5.92
C ASP A 214 5.62 -13.27 4.49
N PRO A 215 4.69 -14.14 4.05
CA PRO A 215 4.72 -14.79 2.73
C PRO A 215 4.54 -13.78 1.59
N ARG A 216 5.44 -13.77 0.60
CA ARG A 216 5.44 -12.83 -0.53
C ARG A 216 4.82 -13.45 -1.76
N LEU A 217 4.32 -12.62 -2.67
CA LEU A 217 4.02 -13.05 -4.03
C LEU A 217 5.32 -13.38 -4.76
N ASN A 218 5.34 -14.50 -5.47
CA ASN A 218 6.44 -14.80 -6.39
C ASN A 218 6.33 -13.99 -7.69
N ALA A 219 7.33 -14.11 -8.57
CA ALA A 219 7.36 -13.33 -9.81
C ALA A 219 6.13 -13.52 -10.71
N ARG A 220 5.61 -14.76 -10.83
CA ARG A 220 4.47 -15.08 -11.70
C ARG A 220 3.17 -14.57 -11.09
N GLN A 221 2.93 -14.83 -9.80
CA GLN A 221 1.79 -14.27 -9.06
C GLN A 221 1.80 -12.74 -9.11
N SER A 222 2.96 -12.09 -9.06
CA SER A 222 3.08 -10.63 -9.16
C SER A 222 2.67 -10.09 -10.53
N LEU A 223 3.00 -10.81 -11.61
CA LEU A 223 2.54 -10.46 -12.96
C LEU A 223 1.05 -10.72 -13.14
N ASP A 224 0.55 -11.86 -12.67
CA ASP A 224 -0.88 -12.21 -12.69
C ASP A 224 -1.70 -11.13 -11.96
N LEU A 225 -1.21 -10.68 -10.79
CA LEU A 225 -1.80 -9.58 -10.04
C LEU A 225 -1.86 -8.30 -10.87
N ALA A 226 -0.75 -7.90 -11.51
CA ALA A 226 -0.69 -6.67 -12.30
C ALA A 226 -1.71 -6.67 -13.45
N PHE A 227 -1.84 -7.79 -14.16
CA PHE A 227 -2.86 -7.93 -15.22
C PHE A 227 -4.28 -7.93 -14.66
N GLY A 228 -4.53 -8.64 -13.55
CA GLY A 228 -5.84 -8.68 -12.89
C GLY A 228 -6.30 -7.29 -12.42
N VAL A 229 -5.39 -6.52 -11.81
CA VAL A 229 -5.67 -5.14 -11.39
C VAL A 229 -5.93 -4.23 -12.59
N ALA A 230 -5.15 -4.36 -13.67
CA ALA A 230 -5.37 -3.57 -14.88
C ALA A 230 -6.76 -3.82 -15.49
N GLU A 231 -7.20 -5.07 -15.54
CA GLU A 231 -8.55 -5.43 -16.02
C GLU A 231 -9.65 -4.93 -15.08
N LEU A 232 -9.46 -5.04 -13.77
CA LEU A 232 -10.40 -4.58 -12.76
C LEU A 232 -10.64 -3.07 -12.87
N ILE A 233 -9.56 -2.28 -12.94
CA ILE A 233 -9.64 -0.80 -13.05
C ILE A 233 -10.36 -0.39 -14.34
N ARG A 234 -10.03 -1.02 -15.47
CA ARG A 234 -10.71 -0.79 -16.76
C ARG A 234 -12.20 -1.13 -16.68
N SER A 235 -12.54 -2.28 -16.12
CA SER A 235 -13.93 -2.76 -16.04
C SER A 235 -14.78 -1.95 -15.06
N ALA A 236 -14.17 -1.39 -14.03
CA ALA A 236 -14.82 -0.50 -13.07
C ALA A 236 -15.05 0.93 -13.61
N GLY A 237 -14.47 1.28 -14.76
CA GLY A 237 -14.60 2.59 -15.40
C GLY A 237 -13.65 3.65 -14.85
N PHE A 238 -12.52 3.23 -14.27
CA PHE A 238 -11.48 4.13 -13.76
C PHE A 238 -10.32 4.35 -14.75
N ALA A 239 -10.25 3.60 -15.86
CA ALA A 239 -9.26 3.75 -16.93
C ALA A 239 -9.92 3.80 -18.32
#